data_AF-A0A7G9WA38-F1
#
_entry.id   AF-A0A7G9WA38-F1
#
_cell.length_a   1.000
_cell.length_b   1.000
_cell.length_c   1.000
_cell.angle_alpha   90.00
_cell.angle_beta   90.00
_cell.angle_gamma   90.00
#
_symmetry.space_group_name_H-M   'P 1'
#
loop_
_entity.id
_entity.type
_entity.pdbx_description
1 polymer ?
#
loop_
_entity_poly.entity_id
_entity_poly.type
_entity_poly.pdbx_seq_one_letter_code
_entity_poly.pdbx_strand_id
1 'polypeptide(L)' 'MVRWKMYSDIHHFKDIGLNKTPVANRLNLNYKTVRKYWDVTPDEFLEIQKSRKARKLDKYHAYLDLVKTVPRYKHCSNT' A
#
# COMPACT_ATOMS: atom_id res chain seq x y z
N MET A 1 -6.14 -1.99 -9.51
CA MET A 1 -5.79 -0.63 -9.99
C MET A 1 -4.41 -0.25 -9.50
N VAL A 2 -3.54 0.28 -10.37
CA VAL A 2 -2.23 0.84 -9.97
C VAL A 2 -2.48 2.05 -9.08
N ARG A 3 -1.81 2.14 -7.92
CA ARG A 3 -2.06 3.21 -6.93
C ARG A 3 -1.86 4.63 -7.47
N TRP A 4 -0.94 4.79 -8.42
CA TRP A 4 -0.73 6.07 -9.11
C TRP A 4 -1.94 6.47 -9.96
N LYS A 5 -2.51 5.52 -10.72
CA LYS A 5 -3.73 5.74 -11.49
C LYS A 5 -4.90 6.14 -10.59
N MET A 6 -5.07 5.46 -9.45
CA MET A 6 -6.09 5.80 -8.45
C MET A 6 -5.95 7.23 -7.93
N TYR A 7 -4.73 7.68 -7.61
CA TYR A 7 -4.46 9.06 -7.18
C TYR A 7 -4.81 10.05 -8.30
N SER A 8 -4.34 9.79 -9.52
CA SER A 8 -4.62 10.62 -10.69
C SER A 8 -6.13 10.76 -10.95
N ASP A 9 -6.88 9.65 -10.87
CA ASP A 9 -8.32 9.65 -11.13
C ASP A 9 -9.09 10.43 -10.04
N ILE A 10 -8.67 10.34 -8.76
CA ILE A 10 -9.28 11.12 -7.66
C ILE A 10 -9.08 12.62 -7.90
N HIS A 11 -7.87 13.05 -8.27
CA HIS A 11 -7.58 14.46 -8.53
C HIS A 11 -8.26 14.96 -9.80
N HIS A 12 -8.33 14.15 -10.85
CA HIS A 12 -9.08 14.48 -12.06
C HIS A 12 -10.56 14.80 -11.74
N PHE A 13 -11.21 13.96 -10.92
CA PHE A 13 -12.60 14.23 -10.53
C PHE A 13 -12.74 15.42 -9.57
N LYS A 14 -11.73 15.69 -8.74
CA LYS A 14 -11.67 16.90 -7.89
C LYS A 14 -11.62 18.16 -8.77
N ASP A 15 -10.81 18.15 -9.83
CA ASP A 15 -10.67 19.27 -10.77
C ASP A 15 -11.96 19.52 -11.58
N ILE A 16 -12.72 18.45 -11.86
CA ILE A 16 -14.06 18.53 -12.48
C ILE A 16 -15.11 19.08 -11.49
N GLY A 17 -14.79 19.23 -10.20
CA GLY A 17 -15.68 19.78 -9.18
C GLY A 17 -16.63 18.75 -8.55
N LEU A 18 -16.33 17.45 -8.67
CA LEU A 18 -17.15 16.42 -8.03
C LEU A 18 -16.88 16.34 -6.52
N ASN A 19 -17.91 15.94 -5.78
CA ASN A 19 -17.79 15.67 -4.35
C ASN A 19 -17.15 14.30 -4.08
N LYS A 20 -16.51 14.16 -2.90
CA LYS A 20 -15.81 12.94 -2.44
C LYS A 20 -16.66 11.67 -2.54
N THR A 21 -17.95 11.75 -2.20
CA THR A 21 -18.87 10.59 -2.18
C THR A 21 -19.18 10.06 -3.58
N PRO A 22 -19.62 10.89 -4.56
CA PRO A 22 -19.70 10.49 -5.96
C PRO A 22 -18.41 9.87 -6.50
N VAL A 23 -17.26 10.44 -6.17
CA VAL A 23 -15.95 9.94 -6.64
C VAL A 23 -15.66 8.55 -6.08
N ALA A 24 -15.92 8.33 -4.78
CA ALA A 24 -15.78 7.01 -4.15
C ALA A 24 -16.66 5.95 -4.84
N ASN A 25 -17.91 6.29 -5.14
CA ASN A 25 -18.85 5.38 -5.80
C ASN A 25 -18.45 5.09 -7.25
N ARG A 26 -18.06 6.12 -8.02
CA ARG A 26 -17.64 5.97 -9.44
C ARG A 26 -16.36 5.15 -9.58
N LEU A 27 -15.40 5.35 -8.68
CA LEU A 27 -14.13 4.62 -8.69
C LEU A 27 -14.22 3.25 -7.99
N ASN A 28 -15.38 2.92 -7.41
CA ASN A 28 -15.58 1.74 -6.56
C ASN A 28 -14.49 1.65 -5.45
N LEU A 29 -14.20 2.79 -4.82
CA LEU A 29 -13.20 2.93 -3.76
C LEU A 29 -13.88 3.17 -2.42
N ASN A 30 -13.22 2.74 -1.35
CA ASN A 30 -13.63 3.14 -0.01
C ASN A 30 -13.53 4.67 0.13
N TYR A 31 -14.58 5.30 0.66
CA TYR A 31 -14.61 6.73 0.96
C TYR A 31 -13.39 7.19 1.77
N LYS A 32 -12.88 6.37 2.70
CA LYS A 32 -11.67 6.68 3.48
C LYS A 32 -10.44 6.85 2.61
N THR A 33 -10.33 6.10 1.52
CA THR A 33 -9.24 6.20 0.54
C THR A 33 -9.33 7.52 -0.23
N VAL A 34 -10.53 7.86 -0.70
CA VAL A 34 -10.78 9.14 -1.39
C VAL A 34 -10.49 10.31 -0.46
N ARG A 35 -11.04 10.29 0.76
CA ARG A 35 -10.77 11.30 1.79
C ARG A 35 -9.29 11.42 2.10
N LYS A 36 -8.57 10.30 2.21
CA LYS A 36 -7.14 10.29 2.53
C LYS A 36 -6.32 10.99 1.45
N TYR A 37 -6.59 10.73 0.18
CA TYR A 37 -5.79 11.28 -0.91
C TYR A 37 -6.33 12.60 -1.48
N TRP A 38 -7.48 13.08 -1.01
CA TRP A 38 -8.13 14.26 -1.57
C TRP A 38 -7.28 15.53 -1.54
N ASP A 39 -6.53 15.71 -0.45
CA ASP A 39 -5.72 16.91 -0.19
C ASP A 39 -4.23 16.59 -0.10
N VAL A 40 -3.84 15.40 -0.59
CA VAL A 40 -2.45 14.95 -0.62
C VAL A 40 -1.79 15.49 -1.88
N THR A 41 -0.59 16.04 -1.74
CA THR A 41 0.22 16.51 -2.88
C THR A 41 0.90 15.33 -3.60
N PRO A 42 1.33 15.51 -4.86
CA PRO A 42 2.05 14.46 -5.58
C PRO A 42 3.31 14.00 -4.84
N ASP A 43 4.04 14.93 -4.22
CA ASP A 43 5.26 14.66 -3.47
C ASP A 43 4.98 13.84 -2.20
N GLU A 44 3.98 14.25 -1.42
CA GLU A 44 3.53 13.48 -0.25
C GLU A 44 3.04 12.08 -0.66
N PHE A 45 2.36 11.96 -1.79
CA PHE A 45 1.93 10.67 -2.30
C PHE A 45 3.11 9.76 -2.67
N LEU A 46 4.17 10.32 -3.25
CA LEU A 46 5.42 9.61 -3.53
C LEU A 46 6.07 9.11 -2.25
N GLU A 47 6.14 9.93 -1.20
CA GLU A 47 6.69 9.52 0.11
C GLU A 47 5.83 8.44 0.79
N ILE A 48 4.50 8.52 0.69
CA ILE A 48 3.59 7.46 1.13
C ILE A 48 3.83 6.16 0.36
N GLN A 49 4.15 6.23 -0.93
CA GLN A 49 4.52 5.05 -1.71
C GLN A 49 5.88 4.48 -1.31
N LYS A 50 6.91 5.32 -1.13
CA LYS A 50 8.26 4.89 -0.72
C LYS A 50 8.23 4.21 0.64
N SER A 51 7.61 4.84 1.65
CA SER A 51 7.48 4.27 3.00
C SER A 51 6.75 2.92 3.02
N ARG A 52 5.75 2.73 2.16
CA ARG A 52 5.08 1.43 1.99
C ARG A 52 5.96 0.37 1.35
N LYS A 53 6.78 0.75 0.36
CA LYS A 53 7.74 -0.17 -0.26
C LYS A 53 8.83 -0.57 0.74
N ALA A 54 9.36 0.37 1.52
CA ALA A 54 10.31 0.11 2.59
C ALA A 54 9.76 -0.89 3.61
N ARG A 55 8.55 -0.66 4.17
CA ARG A 55 7.90 -1.60 5.09
C ARG A 55 7.70 -3.00 4.51
N LYS A 56 7.46 -3.12 3.19
CA LYS A 56 7.34 -4.41 2.53
C LYS A 56 8.69 -5.13 2.46
N LEU A 57 9.76 -4.36 2.22
CA LEU A 57 11.13 -4.87 2.18
C LEU A 57 11.60 -5.29 3.58
N ASP A 58 11.31 -4.51 4.63
CA ASP A 58 11.65 -4.84 6.02
C ASP A 58 11.05 -6.18 6.45
N LYS A 59 9.79 -6.45 6.09
CA LYS A 59 9.13 -7.73 6.36
C LYS A 59 9.83 -8.90 5.67
N TYR A 60 10.38 -8.68 4.48
CA TYR A 60 11.10 -9.70 3.75
C TYR A 60 12.47 -9.99 4.38
N HIS A 61 13.20 -8.94 4.79
CA HIS A 61 14.46 -9.10 5.53
C HIS A 61 14.24 -9.83 6.86
N ALA A 62 13.21 -9.45 7.63
CA ALA A 62 12.85 -10.12 8.88
C ALA A 62 12.57 -11.62 8.67
N TYR A 63 11.92 -12.00 7.57
CA TYR A 63 11.70 -13.41 7.23
C TYR A 63 13.00 -14.14 6.90
N LEU A 64 13.89 -13.51 6.11
CA LEU A 64 15.19 -14.10 5.77
C LEU A 64 16.07 -14.29 7.00
N ASP A 65 16.07 -13.33 7.92
CA ASP A 65 16.83 -13.43 9.16
C ASP A 65 16.31 -14.58 10.03
N LEU A 66 14.98 -14.74 10.15
CA LEU A 66 14.37 -15.89 10.81
C LEU A 66 14.83 -17.22 10.19
N VAL A 67 14.77 -17.35 8.87
CA VAL A 67 15.17 -18.58 8.15
C VAL A 67 16.65 -18.92 8.36
N LYS A 68 17.53 -17.92 8.41
CA LYS A 68 18.97 -18.13 8.69
C LYS A 68 19.23 -18.58 10.13
N THR A 69 18.41 -18.12 11.08
CA THR A 69 18.58 -18.43 12.50
C THR A 69 18.02 -19.79 12.93
N VAL A 70 17.22 -20.47 12.10
CA VAL A 70 16.66 -21.77 12.46
C VAL A 70 17.76 -22.84 12.43
N PRO A 71 18.11 -23.50 13.55
CA PRO A 71 18.99 -24.65 13.52
C PRO A 71 18.31 -25.75 12.73
N ARG A 72 19.02 -26.34 11.75
CA ARG A 72 18.55 -27.45 10.91
C ARG A 72 17.91 -28.52 11.81
N TYR A 73 16.59 -28.72 11.68
CA TYR A 73 15.84 -29.74 12.42
C TYR A 73 16.57 -31.08 12.29
N LYS A 74 17.17 -31.57 13.39
CA LYS A 74 17.69 -32.92 13.43
C LYS A 74 16.50 -33.85 13.32
N HIS A 75 16.45 -34.63 12.25
CA HIS A 75 15.47 -35.71 12.11
C HIS A 75 15.69 -36.68 13.27
N CYS A 76 14.73 -36.77 14.18
CA CYS A 76 14.70 -37.82 15.18
C CYS A 76 14.46 -39.13 14.44
N SER A 77 15.51 -39.92 14.27
CA SER A 77 15.42 -41.32 13.86
C SER A 77 14.75 -42.10 14.99
N ASN A 78 13.48 -42.47 14.78
CA ASN A 78 12.78 -43.40 15.67
C ASN A 78 13.50 -44.75 15.63
N THR A 79 14.02 -45.16 16.79
CA THR A 79 14.47 -46.53 17.07
C THR A 79 13.48 -47.14 18.05
#